data_AF-A0A519HX95-F1
#
_entry.id   AF-A0A519HX95-F1
#
_cell.length_a   1.000
_cell.length_b   1.000
_cell.length_c   1.000
_cell.angle_alpha   90.00
_cell.angle_beta   90.00
_cell.angle_gamma   90.00
#
_symmetry.space_group_name_H-M   'P 1'
#
loop_
_entity.id
_entity.type
_entity.pdbx_description
1 polymer ?
#
loop_
_entity_poly.entity_id
_entity_poly.type
_entity_poly.pdbx_seq_one_letter_code
_entity_poly.pdbx_strand_id
1 'polypeptide(L)'
;VRAAEEFGADAIVAEVNQGGEMVRAVLKTAGCAKPVREVRATKGKRVRAEPVAALYEQGRVTHAAGLGLLEEELMAFGGEDEGSYDLDRADALVWAVTDLLIDRERARLGPRVSVLDWGIRPSGISGRAW
;
A
#
# COMPACT_ATOMS: atom_id res chain seq x y z
N VAL A 1 4.27 14.77 -4.51
CA VAL A 1 2.95 15.44 -4.58
C VAL A 1 2.21 15.15 -5.88
N ARG A 2 2.86 15.21 -7.06
CA ARG A 2 2.22 14.91 -8.36
C ARG A 2 1.45 13.59 -8.41
N ALA A 3 2.05 12.47 -7.96
CA ALA A 3 1.34 11.20 -7.92
C ALA A 3 0.06 11.24 -7.04
N ALA A 4 0.09 11.97 -5.92
CA ALA A 4 -1.09 12.14 -5.08
C ALA A 4 -2.19 12.98 -5.76
N GLU A 5 -1.84 13.87 -6.68
CA GLU A 5 -2.79 14.64 -7.48
C GLU A 5 -3.34 13.81 -8.64
N GLU A 6 -2.45 13.16 -9.39
CA GLU A 6 -2.75 12.31 -10.55
C GLU A 6 -3.70 11.16 -10.17
N PHE A 7 -3.42 10.49 -9.06
CA PHE A 7 -4.26 9.40 -8.56
C PHE A 7 -5.37 9.87 -7.60
N GLY A 8 -5.54 11.18 -7.42
CA GLY A 8 -6.60 11.73 -6.57
C GLY A 8 -6.53 11.28 -5.10
N ALA A 9 -5.34 10.98 -4.57
CA ALA A 9 -5.16 10.39 -3.25
C ALA A 9 -5.81 11.22 -2.13
N ASP A 10 -6.41 10.55 -1.15
CA ASP A 10 -7.04 11.20 0.00
C ASP A 10 -6.03 11.72 1.04
N ALA A 11 -4.85 11.09 1.10
CA ALA A 11 -3.78 11.45 2.01
C ALA A 11 -2.44 10.90 1.52
N ILE A 12 -1.34 11.39 2.09
CA ILE A 12 -0.01 10.81 1.98
C ILE A 12 0.34 10.19 3.34
N VAL A 13 0.72 8.92 3.35
CA VAL A 13 1.25 8.25 4.56
C VAL A 13 2.78 8.29 4.48
N ALA A 14 3.42 8.76 5.54
CA ALA A 14 4.86 8.96 5.59
C ALA A 14 5.44 8.36 6.88
N GLU A 15 6.38 7.43 6.74
CA GLU A 15 7.17 6.96 7.88
C GLU A 15 8.15 8.06 8.33
N VAL A 16 8.20 8.32 9.64
CA VAL A 16 8.98 9.43 10.21
C VAL A 16 10.10 9.01 11.15
N ASN A 17 10.45 7.72 11.15
CA ASN A 17 11.55 7.21 11.96
C ASN A 17 12.91 7.74 11.52
N GLN A 18 13.06 8.04 10.22
CA GLN A 18 14.26 8.60 9.64
C GLN A 18 13.91 9.86 8.86
N GLY A 19 14.27 11.03 9.40
CA GLY A 19 14.09 12.30 8.69
C GLY A 19 12.64 12.80 8.59
N GLY A 20 11.79 12.54 9.58
CA GLY A 20 10.39 13.01 9.59
C GLY A 20 10.20 14.51 9.32
N GLU A 21 11.02 15.36 9.96
CA GLU A 21 10.98 16.82 9.70
C GLU A 21 11.34 17.15 8.25
N MET A 22 12.32 16.44 7.68
CA MET A 22 12.69 16.60 6.27
C MET A 22 11.53 16.22 5.36
N VAL A 23 10.85 15.10 5.62
CA VAL A 23 9.70 14.67 4.81
C VAL A 23 8.58 15.71 4.86
N ARG A 24 8.23 16.24 6.04
CA ARG A 24 7.25 17.34 6.17
C ARG A 24 7.68 18.56 5.38
N ALA A 25 8.93 18.99 5.54
CA ALA A 25 9.45 20.19 4.88
C ALA A 25 9.42 20.04 3.36
N VAL A 26 9.83 18.88 2.83
CA VAL A 26 9.81 18.58 1.39
C VAL A 26 8.38 18.58 0.85
N LEU A 27 7.44 17.91 1.52
CA LEU A 27 6.04 17.88 1.09
C LEU A 27 5.40 19.28 1.13
N LYS A 28 5.70 20.08 2.16
CA LYS A 28 5.23 21.45 2.27
C LYS A 28 5.80 22.34 1.17
N THR A 29 7.11 22.30 0.94
CA THR A 29 7.80 23.08 -0.11
C THR A 29 7.32 22.68 -1.50
N ALA A 30 7.01 21.40 -1.71
CA ALA A 30 6.43 20.90 -2.95
C ALA A 30 4.96 21.32 -3.16
N GLY A 31 4.32 22.00 -2.19
CA GLY A 31 2.94 22.46 -2.31
C GLY A 31 1.90 21.37 -2.08
N CYS A 32 2.19 20.35 -1.25
CA CYS A 32 1.25 19.28 -0.97
C CYS A 32 -0.03 19.81 -0.32
N ALA A 33 -1.14 19.79 -1.05
CA ALA A 33 -2.46 20.13 -0.52
C ALA A 33 -3.13 18.95 0.22
N LYS A 34 -2.63 17.72 0.05
CA LYS A 34 -3.20 16.53 0.67
C LYS A 34 -2.76 16.40 2.14
N PRO A 35 -3.63 15.90 3.03
CA PRO A 35 -3.25 15.56 4.40
C PRO A 35 -2.04 14.63 4.43
N VAL A 36 -1.06 14.94 5.28
CA VAL A 36 0.11 14.09 5.52
C VAL A 36 -0.07 13.38 6.86
N ARG A 37 0.03 12.05 6.84
CA ARG A 37 -0.15 11.17 7.98
C ARG A 37 1.16 10.55 8.34
N GLU A 38 1.61 10.82 9.55
CA GLU A 38 2.88 10.31 10.02
C GLU A 38 2.71 9.00 10.73
N VAL A 39 3.50 8.02 10.31
CA VAL A 39 3.56 6.71 10.94
C VAL A 39 4.96 6.45 11.47
N ARG A 40 5.04 5.69 12.54
CA ARG A 40 6.31 5.27 13.14
C ARG A 40 6.34 3.75 13.20
N ALA A 41 7.31 3.13 12.56
CA ALA A 41 7.58 1.71 12.77
C ALA A 41 8.08 1.49 14.20
N THR A 42 7.37 0.64 14.94
CA THR A 42 7.81 0.10 16.23
C THR A 42 8.16 -1.39 16.15
N LYS A 43 7.87 -2.01 15.00
CA LYS A 43 8.13 -3.42 14.70
C LYS A 43 8.91 -3.52 13.39
N GLY A 44 9.69 -4.58 13.23
CA GLY A 44 10.39 -4.86 11.97
C GLY A 44 9.44 -5.04 10.79
N LYS A 45 9.96 -4.84 9.57
CA LYS A 45 9.20 -4.89 8.30
C LYS A 45 8.33 -6.14 8.18
N ARG A 46 8.91 -7.33 8.40
CA ARG A 46 8.19 -8.62 8.35
C ARG A 46 6.98 -8.71 9.29
N VAL A 47 7.15 -8.36 10.56
CA VAL A 47 6.06 -8.42 11.55
C VAL A 47 4.98 -7.37 11.24
N ARG A 48 5.39 -6.21 10.71
CA ARG A 48 4.44 -5.18 10.27
C ARG A 48 3.62 -5.62 9.07
N ALA A 49 4.19 -6.43 8.17
CA ALA A 49 3.52 -6.89 6.96
C ALA A 49 2.54 -8.06 7.18
N GLU A 50 2.66 -8.82 8.26
CA GLU A 50 1.82 -10.00 8.55
C GLU A 50 0.30 -9.71 8.43
N PRO A 51 -0.26 -8.63 9.02
CA PRO A 51 -1.67 -8.29 8.83
C PRO A 51 -2.06 -7.96 7.39
N VAL A 52 -1.12 -7.42 6.60
CA VAL A 52 -1.35 -7.10 5.18
C VAL A 52 -1.32 -8.38 4.34
N ALA A 53 -0.42 -9.31 4.63
CA ALA A 53 -0.39 -10.63 4.00
C ALA A 53 -1.72 -11.38 4.19
N ALA A 54 -2.30 -11.33 5.39
CA ALA A 54 -3.62 -11.92 5.64
C ALA A 54 -4.74 -11.29 4.76
N LEU A 55 -4.64 -10.01 4.42
CA LEU A 55 -5.59 -9.36 3.49
C LEU A 55 -5.39 -9.84 2.05
N TYR A 56 -4.15 -10.12 1.63
CA TYR A 56 -3.87 -10.76 0.34
C TYR A 56 -4.43 -12.19 0.27
N GLU A 57 -4.19 -13.00 1.31
CA GLU A 57 -4.71 -14.38 1.39
C GLU A 57 -6.25 -14.42 1.32
N GLN A 58 -6.91 -13.40 1.87
CA GLN A 58 -8.36 -13.23 1.79
C GLN A 58 -8.86 -12.66 0.45
N GLY A 59 -7.97 -12.37 -0.50
CA GLY A 59 -8.31 -11.77 -1.78
C GLY A 59 -8.79 -10.31 -1.69
N ARG A 60 -8.48 -9.61 -0.59
CA ARG A 60 -8.95 -8.24 -0.32
C ARG A 60 -8.03 -7.16 -0.87
N VAL A 61 -6.84 -7.54 -1.33
CA VAL A 61 -5.88 -6.66 -1.99
C VAL A 61 -5.54 -7.25 -3.35
N THR A 62 -5.63 -6.43 -4.39
CA THR A 62 -5.27 -6.78 -5.77
C THR A 62 -4.54 -5.61 -6.40
N HIS A 63 -3.67 -5.91 -7.37
CA HIS A 63 -2.85 -4.91 -8.05
C HIS A 63 -3.41 -4.58 -9.43
N ALA A 64 -3.32 -3.30 -9.80
CA ALA A 64 -3.48 -2.90 -11.18
C ALA A 64 -2.24 -3.29 -11.99
N ALA A 65 -2.38 -3.42 -13.31
CA ALA A 65 -1.26 -3.67 -14.19
C ALA A 65 -0.19 -2.56 -14.10
N GLY A 66 1.08 -2.91 -14.31
CA GLY A 66 2.20 -1.97 -14.31
C GLY A 66 2.97 -1.85 -12.98
N LEU A 67 2.69 -2.72 -12.01
CA LEU A 67 3.34 -2.76 -10.70
C LEU A 67 4.46 -3.81 -10.59
N GLY A 68 5.07 -4.23 -11.70
CA GLY A 68 6.06 -5.32 -11.73
C GLY A 68 7.22 -5.16 -10.75
N LEU A 69 7.79 -3.95 -10.61
CA LEU A 69 8.85 -3.70 -9.62
C LEU A 69 8.39 -3.89 -8.17
N LEU A 70 7.13 -3.51 -7.88
CA LEU A 70 6.54 -3.77 -6.56
C LEU A 70 6.31 -5.27 -6.35
N GLU A 71 5.83 -5.97 -7.37
CA GLU A 71 5.61 -7.42 -7.32
C GLU A 71 6.94 -8.17 -7.11
N GLU A 72 8.02 -7.74 -7.75
CA GLU A 72 9.38 -8.26 -7.53
C GLU A 72 9.84 -8.05 -6.09
N GLU A 73 9.70 -6.84 -5.54
CA GLU A 73 10.03 -6.58 -4.14
C GLU A 73 9.16 -7.40 -3.17
N LEU A 74 7.88 -7.62 -3.49
CA LEU A 74 6.99 -8.46 -2.68
C LEU A 74 7.39 -9.94 -2.70
N MET A 75 7.87 -10.45 -3.84
CA MET A 75 8.41 -11.81 -3.91
C MET A 75 9.68 -11.99 -3.07
N ALA A 76 10.49 -10.95 -2.95
CA ALA A 76 11.67 -10.93 -2.07
C ALA A 76 11.32 -10.75 -0.59
N PHE A 77 10.11 -10.26 -0.28
CA PHE A 77 9.68 -9.93 1.07
C PHE A 77 9.49 -11.20 1.92
N GLY A 78 10.30 -11.37 2.98
CA GLY A 78 10.29 -12.55 3.84
C GLY A 78 11.07 -13.76 3.32
N GLY A 79 11.82 -13.60 2.22
CA GLY A 79 12.80 -14.59 1.74
C GLY A 79 14.14 -14.52 2.49
N GLU A 80 15.04 -15.48 2.24
CA GLU A 80 16.38 -15.51 2.84
C GLU A 80 17.22 -14.27 2.49
N ASP A 81 16.91 -13.62 1.36
CA ASP A 81 17.59 -12.44 0.83
C ASP A 81 16.92 -11.10 1.20
N GLU A 82 15.98 -11.06 2.16
CA GLU A 82 15.24 -9.84 2.56
C GLU A 82 16.19 -8.66 2.90
N GLY A 83 17.39 -8.95 3.44
CA GLY A 83 18.40 -7.95 3.78
C GLY A 83 19.24 -7.46 2.59
N SER A 84 19.17 -8.11 1.43
CA SER A 84 19.94 -7.80 0.23
C SER A 84 19.17 -6.94 -0.78
N TYR A 85 17.86 -6.81 -0.60
CA TYR A 85 16.98 -6.05 -1.48
C TYR A 85 16.51 -4.75 -0.83
N ASP A 86 16.42 -3.71 -1.64
CA ASP A 86 15.67 -2.52 -1.28
C ASP A 86 14.17 -2.84 -1.39
N LEU A 87 13.48 -2.86 -0.26
CA LEU A 87 12.07 -3.25 -0.14
C LEU A 87 11.17 -2.03 0.06
N ASP A 88 11.60 -0.87 -0.40
CA ASP A 88 10.94 0.39 -0.12
C ASP A 88 9.54 0.50 -0.74
N ARG A 89 9.26 -0.08 -1.92
CA ARG A 89 7.91 -0.10 -2.49
C ARG A 89 7.02 -1.06 -1.73
N ALA A 90 7.53 -2.24 -1.40
CA ALA A 90 6.79 -3.22 -0.61
C ALA A 90 6.43 -2.65 0.78
N ASP A 91 7.36 -1.97 1.45
CA ASP A 91 7.09 -1.34 2.75
C ASP A 91 6.13 -0.15 2.62
N ALA A 92 6.25 0.66 1.55
CA ALA A 92 5.29 1.72 1.26
C ALA A 92 3.86 1.18 1.04
N LEU A 93 3.73 0.05 0.34
CA LEU A 93 2.45 -0.65 0.17
C LEU A 93 1.91 -1.14 1.52
N VAL A 94 2.74 -1.73 2.38
CA VAL A 94 2.33 -2.20 3.71
C VAL A 94 1.76 -1.04 4.53
N TRP A 95 2.41 0.13 4.51
CA TRP A 95 1.90 1.32 5.17
C TRP A 95 0.58 1.82 4.58
N ALA A 96 0.47 1.86 3.24
CA ALA A 96 -0.76 2.28 2.57
C ALA A 96 -1.95 1.36 2.92
N VAL A 97 -1.78 0.04 2.84
CA VAL A 97 -2.83 -0.92 3.18
C VAL A 97 -3.19 -0.85 4.67
N THR A 98 -2.19 -0.63 5.53
CA THR A 98 -2.42 -0.48 6.98
C THR A 98 -3.28 0.76 7.28
N ASP A 99 -2.95 1.93 6.72
CA ASP A 99 -3.75 3.16 6.90
C ASP A 99 -5.18 3.00 6.36
N LEU A 100 -5.34 2.27 5.25
CA LEU A 100 -6.63 2.13 4.57
C LEU A 100 -7.56 1.10 5.23
N LEU A 101 -7.04 -0.07 5.61
CA LEU A 101 -7.85 -1.24 5.95
C LEU A 101 -7.71 -1.73 7.40
N ILE A 102 -6.64 -1.36 8.10
CA ILE A 102 -6.33 -1.91 9.42
C ILE A 102 -6.52 -0.86 10.51
N ASP A 103 -6.08 0.38 10.26
CA ASP A 103 -6.14 1.41 11.28
C ASP A 103 -7.61 1.81 11.60
N ARG A 104 -8.00 1.59 12.86
CA ARG A 104 -9.41 1.62 13.30
C ARG A 104 -10.00 3.02 13.35
N GLU A 105 -9.18 4.06 13.49
CA GLU A 105 -9.64 5.44 13.42
C GLU A 105 -10.18 5.79 12.02
N ARG A 106 -9.57 5.23 10.97
CA ARG A 106 -10.05 5.31 9.58
C ARG A 106 -11.24 4.42 9.30
N ALA A 107 -11.29 3.21 9.85
CA ALA A 107 -12.43 2.31 9.70
C ALA A 107 -13.75 2.95 10.20
N ARG A 108 -13.66 3.90 11.14
CA ARG A 108 -14.81 4.67 11.69
C ARG A 108 -15.22 5.89 10.84
N LEU A 109 -14.34 6.41 9.99
CA LEU A 109 -14.58 7.54 9.08
C LEU A 109 -14.81 7.06 7.63
N GLY A 110 -15.18 5.78 7.46
CA GLY A 110 -14.72 4.90 6.38
C GLY A 110 -14.95 5.35 4.92
N PRO A 111 -14.07 4.92 3.99
CA PRO A 111 -14.31 5.04 2.55
C PRO A 111 -15.46 4.13 2.08
N ARG A 112 -16.19 4.58 1.04
CA ARG A 112 -17.16 3.73 0.33
C ARG A 112 -16.41 2.70 -0.51
N VAL A 113 -16.36 1.47 -0.01
CA VAL A 113 -16.00 0.31 -0.83
C VAL A 113 -17.14 0.07 -1.81
N SER A 114 -16.90 0.34 -3.09
CA SER A 114 -17.76 -0.20 -4.15
C SER A 114 -17.11 -1.47 -4.66
N VAL A 115 -17.83 -2.58 -4.53
CA VAL A 115 -17.53 -3.77 -5.31
C VAL A 115 -17.85 -3.40 -6.75
N LEU A 116 -16.82 -3.25 -7.58
CA LEU A 116 -17.03 -3.21 -9.02
C LEU A 116 -17.43 -4.63 -9.42
N ASP A 117 -18.75 -4.84 -9.52
CA ASP A 117 -19.30 -6.00 -10.22
C ASP A 117 -18.85 -5.88 -11.67
N TRP A 118 -17.78 -6.61 -12.02
CA TRP A 118 -17.36 -6.79 -13.41
C TRP A 118 -18.42 -7.66 -14.12
N GLY A 119 -19.60 -7.09 -14.35
CA GLY A 119 -20.72 -7.70 -15.07
C GLY A 119 -20.40 -8.09 -16.52
N ILE A 120 -19.14 -7.95 -16.94
CA ILE A 120 -18.60 -8.54 -18.16
C ILE A 120 -17.61 -9.62 -17.73
N ARG A 121 -18.08 -10.88 -17.76
CA ARG A 121 -17.16 -12.02 -17.89
C ARG A 121 -16.34 -11.79 -19.17
N PRO A 122 -15.00 -11.76 -19.14
CA PRO A 122 -14.23 -11.78 -20.38
C PRO A 122 -14.61 -13.04 -21.14
N SER A 123 -15.21 -12.86 -22.32
CA SER A 123 -15.48 -13.95 -23.24
C SER A 123 -14.14 -14.55 -23.68
N GLY A 124 -13.77 -15.70 -23.09
CA GLY A 124 -12.55 -16.40 -23.50
C GLY A 124 -11.94 -17.36 -22.48
N ILE A 125 -12.27 -17.26 -21.19
CA ILE A 125 -11.69 -18.17 -20.20
C ILE A 125 -12.62 -19.38 -20.03
N SER A 126 -12.38 -20.42 -20.83
CA SER A 126 -13.00 -21.72 -20.61
C SER A 126 -12.49 -22.29 -19.28
N GLY A 127 -13.36 -22.29 -18.27
CA GLY A 127 -13.11 -23.01 -17.04
C GLY A 127 -12.94 -24.49 -17.32
N ARG A 128 -11.77 -25.04 -16.97
CA ARG A 128 -11.67 -26.45 -16.60
C ARG A 128 -11.39 -26.48 -15.10
N ALA A 129 -12.40 -26.93 -14.38
CA ALA A 129 -12.34 -27.24 -12.97
C ALA A 129 -11.31 -28.35 -12.71
N TRP A 130 -10.48 -28.14 -11.70
CA TRP A 130 -10.02 -29.15 -10.75
C TRP A 130 -9.97 -28.46 -9.38
#